data_AF-A5FM56-F1
#
_entry.id   AF-A5FM56-F1
#
_cell.length_a   1.000
_cell.length_b   1.000
_cell.length_c   1.000
_cell.angle_alpha   90.00
_cell.angle_beta   90.00
_cell.angle_gamma   90.00
#
_symmetry.space_group_name_H-M   'P 1'
#
loop_
_entity.id
_entity.type
_entity.pdbx_description
1 polymer ?
#
loop_
_entity_poly.entity_id
_entity_poly.type
_entity_poly.pdbx_seq_one_letter_code
_entity_poly.pdbx_strand_id
1 'polypeptide(L)'
;MNDITKRFLEVYNYLKDRNMVSNPKKFAEELNISTSLFTEICKQRTNAGITPIQNLLKRYSDIDANWMITGEGSMLKISTQNAELNTNIDYKELAQARLEIIELKNEKIEYLTEKLKKLENPE
;
A
#
# COMPACT_ATOMS: atom_id res chain seq x y z
N MET A 1 -23.48 -1.84 -15.70
CA MET A 1 -22.54 -0.98 -14.96
C MET A 1 -21.38 -0.61 -15.86
N ASN A 2 -21.00 0.67 -15.92
CA ASN A 2 -19.87 1.12 -16.76
C ASN A 2 -18.51 0.84 -16.08
N ASP A 3 -17.43 0.86 -16.86
CA ASP A 3 -16.10 0.52 -16.34
C ASP A 3 -15.56 1.53 -15.32
N ILE A 4 -15.96 2.80 -15.43
CA ILE A 4 -15.64 3.84 -14.45
C ILE A 4 -16.23 3.50 -13.08
N THR A 5 -17.48 3.02 -13.04
CA THR A 5 -18.13 2.61 -11.78
C THR A 5 -17.47 1.37 -11.19
N LYS A 6 -17.03 0.43 -12.04
CA LYS A 6 -16.25 -0.73 -11.57
C LYS A 6 -14.96 -0.28 -10.90
N ARG A 7 -14.20 0.62 -11.52
CA ARG A 7 -12.95 1.17 -10.95
C ARG A 7 -13.19 2.00 -9.69
N PHE A 8 -14.28 2.76 -9.64
CA PHE A 8 -14.69 3.47 -8.42
C PHE A 8 -14.91 2.49 -7.25
N LEU A 9 -15.59 1.37 -7.49
CA LEU A 9 -15.78 0.32 -6.49
C LEU A 9 -14.48 -0.45 -6.18
N GLU A 10 -13.60 -0.60 -7.16
CA GLU A 10 -12.27 -1.19 -6.97
C GLU A 10 -11.42 -0.36 -5.99
N VAL A 11 -11.43 0.97 -6.14
CA VAL A 11 -10.76 1.87 -5.19
C VAL A 11 -11.38 1.76 -3.80
N TYR A 12 -12.71 1.71 -3.70
CA TYR A 12 -13.37 1.51 -2.40
C TYR A 12 -12.91 0.22 -1.72
N ASN A 13 -12.87 -0.89 -2.46
CA ASN A 13 -12.41 -2.17 -1.93
C ASN A 13 -10.94 -2.11 -1.49
N TYR A 14 -10.07 -1.53 -2.32
CA TYR A 14 -8.67 -1.30 -1.98
C TYR A 14 -8.50 -0.53 -0.66
N LEU A 15 -9.24 0.57 -0.48
CA LEU A 15 -9.18 1.39 0.73
C LEU A 15 -9.72 0.66 1.97
N LYS A 16 -10.77 -0.16 1.78
CA LYS A 16 -11.33 -1.01 2.82
C LYS A 16 -10.32 -2.08 3.26
N ASP A 17 -9.69 -2.77 2.31
CA ASP A 17 -8.72 -3.84 2.59
C ASP A 17 -7.46 -3.32 3.29
N ARG A 18 -7.09 -2.05 3.03
CA ARG A 18 -6.02 -1.32 3.73
C ARG A 18 -6.45 -0.76 5.09
N ASN A 19 -7.68 -1.00 5.55
CA ASN A 19 -8.28 -0.41 6.75
C ASN A 19 -8.28 1.13 6.77
N MET A 20 -8.19 1.78 5.61
CA MET A 20 -8.28 3.24 5.49
C MET A 20 -9.72 3.72 5.62
N VAL A 21 -10.68 2.85 5.29
CA VAL A 21 -12.11 3.10 5.36
C VAL A 21 -12.76 1.99 6.18
N SER A 22 -13.46 2.35 7.25
CA SER A 22 -14.02 1.37 8.20
C SER A 22 -15.36 0.78 7.75
N ASN A 23 -16.21 1.55 7.08
CA ASN A 23 -17.51 1.08 6.62
C ASN A 23 -18.08 1.93 5.45
N PRO A 24 -19.08 1.41 4.71
CA PRO A 24 -19.72 2.11 3.59
C PRO A 24 -20.24 3.51 3.91
N LYS A 25 -20.78 3.71 5.13
CA LYS A 25 -21.34 5.00 5.56
C LYS A 25 -20.24 6.05 5.68
N LYS A 26 -19.14 5.70 6.36
CA LYS A 26 -17.98 6.59 6.54
C LYS A 26 -17.36 6.95 5.19
N PHE A 27 -17.28 6.00 4.26
CA PHE A 27 -16.80 6.28 2.91
C PHE A 27 -17.66 7.35 2.20
N ALA A 28 -18.98 7.20 2.24
CA ALA A 28 -19.90 8.17 1.65
C ALA A 28 -19.74 9.57 2.28
N GLU A 29 -19.59 9.63 3.61
CA GLU A 29 -19.33 10.87 4.35
C GLU A 29 -18.00 11.52 3.93
N GLU A 30 -16.91 10.75 3.83
CA GLU A 30 -15.59 11.25 3.39
C GLU A 30 -15.60 11.77 1.95
N LEU A 31 -16.43 11.17 1.09
CA LEU A 31 -16.63 11.63 -0.28
C LEU A 31 -17.69 12.74 -0.39
N ASN A 32 -18.28 13.19 0.71
CA ASN A 32 -19.36 14.17 0.72
C ASN A 32 -20.51 13.81 -0.24
N ILE A 33 -20.94 12.54 -0.21
CA ILE A 33 -22.10 12.02 -0.93
C ILE A 33 -23.07 11.35 0.04
N SER A 34 -24.33 11.21 -0.36
CA SER A 34 -25.30 10.52 0.48
C SER A 34 -25.00 9.02 0.57
N THR A 35 -25.24 8.45 1.75
CA THR A 35 -25.11 6.99 2.00
C THR A 35 -26.04 6.19 1.09
N SER A 36 -27.23 6.71 0.79
CA SER A 36 -28.18 6.13 -0.15
C SER A 36 -27.60 6.06 -1.55
N LEU A 37 -26.98 7.14 -2.05
CA LEU A 37 -26.33 7.14 -3.37
C LEU A 37 -25.24 6.08 -3.43
N PHE A 38 -24.35 6.04 -2.43
CA PHE A 38 -23.28 5.05 -2.39
C PHE A 38 -23.83 3.60 -2.34
N THR A 39 -24.89 3.37 -1.56
CA THR A 39 -25.55 2.06 -1.48
C THR A 39 -26.11 1.61 -2.83
N GLU A 40 -26.74 2.51 -3.57
CA GLU A 40 -27.26 2.22 -4.91
C GLU A 40 -26.15 1.92 -5.91
N ILE A 41 -25.00 2.60 -5.79
CA ILE A 41 -23.79 2.29 -6.59
C ILE A 41 -23.28 0.89 -6.25
N CYS A 42 -23.12 0.55 -4.97
CA CYS A 42 -22.69 -0.79 -4.53
C CYS A 42 -23.65 -1.89 -4.99
N LYS A 43 -24.95 -1.63 -5.00
CA LYS A 43 -25.99 -2.55 -5.49
C LYS A 43 -26.13 -2.56 -7.01
N GLN A 44 -25.26 -1.84 -7.72
CA GLN A 44 -25.23 -1.78 -9.18
C GLN A 44 -26.49 -1.21 -9.83
N ARG A 45 -27.28 -0.44 -9.05
CA ARG A 45 -28.53 0.20 -9.50
C ARG A 45 -28.30 1.56 -10.13
N THR A 46 -27.16 2.19 -9.84
CA THR A 46 -26.74 3.44 -10.47
C THR A 46 -25.23 3.43 -10.73
N ASN A 47 -24.80 4.20 -11.72
CA ASN A 47 -23.37 4.40 -12.00
C ASN A 47 -22.80 5.47 -11.06
N ALA A 48 -21.50 5.39 -10.77
CA ALA A 48 -20.76 6.48 -10.17
C ALA A 48 -20.72 7.67 -11.14
N GLY A 49 -21.40 8.76 -10.79
CA GLY A 49 -21.38 10.00 -11.55
C GLY A 49 -20.10 10.81 -11.34
N ILE A 50 -20.00 11.95 -12.01
CA ILE A 50 -18.81 12.83 -11.94
C ILE A 50 -18.51 13.30 -10.51
N THR A 51 -19.53 13.60 -9.71
CA THR A 51 -19.36 14.12 -8.34
C THR A 51 -18.69 13.10 -7.40
N PRO A 52 -19.17 11.85 -7.26
CA PRO A 52 -18.44 10.81 -6.52
C PRO A 52 -16.98 10.64 -6.97
N ILE A 53 -16.74 10.63 -8.28
CA ILE A 53 -15.40 10.42 -8.84
C ILE A 53 -14.46 11.57 -8.50
N GLN A 54 -14.90 12.82 -8.71
CA GLN A 54 -14.11 14.00 -8.40
C GLN A 54 -13.79 14.09 -6.90
N ASN A 55 -14.77 13.79 -6.04
CA ASN A 55 -14.58 13.82 -4.59
C ASN A 55 -13.60 12.72 -4.14
N LEU A 56 -13.66 11.54 -4.74
CA LEU A 56 -12.71 10.46 -4.50
C LEU A 56 -11.28 10.86 -4.88
N LEU A 57 -11.08 11.41 -6.08
CA LEU A 57 -9.75 11.83 -6.55
C LEU A 57 -9.18 13.01 -5.74
N LYS A 58 -10.04 13.88 -5.20
CA LYS A 58 -9.63 14.95 -4.28
C LYS A 58 -9.26 14.43 -2.89
N ARG A 59 -10.01 13.44 -2.39
CA ARG A 59 -9.82 12.87 -1.06
C ARG A 59 -8.60 11.95 -1.00
N TYR A 60 -8.38 11.15 -2.03
CA TYR A 60 -7.32 10.15 -2.10
C TYR A 60 -6.35 10.53 -3.22
N SER A 61 -5.37 11.37 -2.90
CA SER A 61 -4.40 11.93 -3.85
C SER A 61 -3.55 10.88 -4.57
N ASP A 62 -3.43 9.70 -3.97
CA ASP A 62 -2.61 8.60 -4.46
C ASP A 62 -3.31 7.81 -5.59
N ILE A 63 -4.61 8.03 -5.80
CA ILE A 63 -5.34 7.43 -6.91
C ILE A 63 -5.08 8.20 -8.20
N ASP A 64 -4.75 7.48 -9.25
CA ASP A 64 -4.48 8.05 -10.57
C ASP A 64 -5.79 8.37 -11.33
N ALA A 65 -5.88 9.60 -11.81
CA ALA A 65 -7.07 10.08 -12.51
C ALA A 65 -7.18 9.53 -13.94
N ASN A 66 -6.06 9.30 -14.63
CA ASN A 66 -6.05 8.70 -15.95
C ASN A 66 -6.58 7.27 -15.85
N TRP A 67 -6.02 6.46 -14.95
CA TRP A 67 -6.51 5.11 -14.69
C TRP A 67 -8.00 5.10 -14.30
N MET A 68 -8.45 6.00 -13.43
CA MET A 68 -9.86 6.06 -13.02
C MET A 68 -10.80 6.28 -14.23
N ILE A 69 -10.43 7.16 -15.15
CA ILE A 69 -11.28 7.57 -16.28
C ILE A 69 -11.11 6.64 -17.47
N THR A 70 -9.88 6.35 -17.89
CA THR A 70 -9.56 5.61 -19.12
C THR A 70 -9.34 4.12 -18.85
N GLY A 71 -8.92 3.75 -17.64
CA GLY A 71 -8.46 2.39 -17.31
C GLY A 71 -7.02 2.11 -17.72
N GLU A 72 -6.30 3.11 -18.23
CA GLU A 72 -4.91 2.96 -18.66
C GLU A 72 -3.93 3.25 -17.51
N GLY A 73 -2.87 2.45 -17.42
CA GLY A 73 -1.87 2.56 -16.36
C GLY A 73 -2.29 1.84 -15.08
N SER A 74 -1.88 2.39 -13.94
CA SER A 74 -2.08 1.77 -12.61
C SER A 74 -3.02 2.61 -11.76
N MET A 75 -3.79 1.95 -10.88
CA MET A 75 -4.68 2.63 -9.92
C MET A 75 -3.96 3.63 -9.04
N LEU A 76 -2.77 3.25 -8.56
CA LEU A 76 -1.97 4.09 -7.68
C LEU A 76 -0.96 4.87 -8.50
N LYS A 77 -0.83 6.16 -8.20
CA LYS A 77 0.26 6.98 -8.71
C LYS A 77 1.56 6.40 -8.18
N ILE A 78 2.49 6.15 -9.09
CA ILE A 78 3.86 5.86 -8.73
C ILE A 78 4.44 7.17 -8.22
N SER A 79 4.57 7.31 -6.91
CA SER A 79 5.30 8.42 -6.31
C SER A 79 6.74 8.39 -6.82
N THR A 80 7.12 9.41 -7.59
CA THR A 80 8.48 9.60 -8.08
C THR A 80 9.51 9.67 -6.95
N GLN A 81 9.07 9.86 -5.70
CA GLN A 81 9.93 9.69 -4.52
C GLN A 81 10.61 8.31 -4.46
N ASN A 82 10.03 7.25 -4.99
CA ASN A 82 10.68 5.93 -5.04
C ASN A 82 11.65 5.75 -6.23
N ALA A 83 11.54 6.60 -7.25
CA ALA A 83 12.47 6.58 -8.39
C ALA A 83 13.77 7.33 -8.05
N GLU A 84 13.69 8.40 -7.26
CA GLU A 84 14.86 9.22 -6.87
C GLU A 84 15.67 8.66 -5.69
N LEU A 85 15.08 7.82 -4.83
CA LEU A 85 15.83 7.14 -3.75
C LEU A 85 16.83 6.09 -4.25
N ASN A 86 16.72 5.66 -5.51
CA ASN A 86 17.54 4.58 -6.07
C ASN A 86 18.78 5.07 -6.84
N THR A 87 18.98 6.38 -7.00
CA THR A 87 20.08 6.91 -7.83
C THR A 87 21.34 7.29 -7.05
N ASN A 88 21.33 7.20 -5.71
CA ASN A 88 22.48 7.61 -4.89
C ASN A 88 22.69 6.74 -3.64
N ILE A 89 22.41 5.44 -3.73
CA ILE A 89 22.89 4.49 -2.74
C ILE A 89 24.36 4.26 -3.06
N ASP A 90 25.28 4.73 -2.20
CA ASP A 90 26.67 4.31 -2.27
C ASP A 90 26.73 2.82 -1.88
N TYR A 91 26.61 1.97 -2.90
CA TYR A 91 26.62 0.52 -2.75
C TYR A 91 27.90 0.03 -2.08
N LYS A 92 28.99 0.81 -2.10
CA LYS A 92 30.23 0.49 -1.40
C LYS A 92 30.06 0.65 0.11
N GLU A 93 29.52 1.78 0.56
CA GLU A 93 29.26 2.02 1.99
C GLU A 93 28.25 1.00 2.55
N LEU A 94 27.19 0.73 1.79
CA LEU A 94 26.20 -0.28 2.17
C LEU A 94 26.79 -1.69 2.25
N ALA A 95 27.64 -2.07 1.29
CA ALA A 95 28.34 -3.36 1.33
C ALA A 95 29.30 -3.45 2.52
N GLN A 96 30.02 -2.36 2.83
CA GLN A 96 30.94 -2.29 3.97
C GLN A 96 30.20 -2.51 5.30
N ALA A 97 29.11 -1.78 5.53
CA ALA A 97 28.29 -1.94 6.74
C ALA A 97 27.68 -3.34 6.84
N ARG A 98 27.28 -3.93 5.71
CA ARG A 98 26.77 -5.31 5.69
C ARG A 98 27.84 -6.34 6.03
N LEU A 99 29.08 -6.15 5.55
CA LEU A 99 30.20 -7.03 5.88
C LEU A 99 30.52 -6.99 7.38
N GLU A 100 30.58 -5.81 7.98
CA GLU A 100 30.80 -5.64 9.42
C GLU A 100 29.70 -6.34 10.24
N ILE A 101 28.43 -6.19 9.84
CA ILE A 101 27.32 -6.88 10.51
C ILE A 101 27.42 -8.40 10.36
N ILE A 102 27.87 -8.91 9.21
CA ILE A 102 28.05 -10.34 8.99
C ILE A 102 29.16 -10.88 9.89
N GLU A 103 30.26 -10.15 10.03
CA GLU A 103 31.40 -10.54 10.89
C GLU A 103 30.97 -10.64 12.35
N LEU A 104 30.32 -9.60 12.89
CA LEU A 104 29.78 -9.62 14.26
C LEU A 104 28.76 -10.74 14.48
N LYS A 105 27.93 -11.06 13.48
CA LYS A 105 26.98 -12.17 13.56
C LYS A 105 27.69 -13.52 13.59
N ASN A 106 28.74 -13.70 12.80
CA ASN A 106 29.52 -14.94 12.78
C ASN A 106 30.21 -15.16 14.13
N GLU A 107 30.83 -14.13 14.71
CA GLU A 107 31.43 -14.21 16.05
C GLU A 107 30.40 -14.62 17.12
N LYS A 108 29.20 -14.03 17.05
CA LYS A 108 28.11 -14.38 17.99
C LYS A 108 27.62 -15.81 17.80
N ILE A 109 27.53 -16.29 16.57
CA ILE A 109 27.17 -17.68 16.27
C ILE A 109 28.20 -18.63 16.86
N GLU A 110 29.49 -18.34 16.67
CA GLU A 110 30.58 -19.17 17.21
C GLU A 110 30.55 -19.21 18.74
N TYR A 111 30.41 -18.04 19.39
CA TYR A 111 30.27 -17.95 20.85
C TYR A 111 29.08 -18.77 21.38
N LEU A 112 27.91 -18.66 20.73
CA LEU A 112 26.71 -19.40 21.14
C LEU A 112 26.87 -20.90 20.90
N THR A 113 27.52 -21.29 19.81
CA THR A 113 27.78 -22.70 19.47
C THR A 113 28.70 -23.34 20.53
N GLU A 114 29.77 -22.65 20.92
CA GLU A 114 30.66 -23.09 22.00
C GLU A 114 29.95 -23.20 23.34
N LYS A 115 29.06 -22.25 23.66
CA LYS A 115 28.28 -22.29 24.89
C LYS A 115 27.29 -23.46 24.91
N LEU A 116 26.63 -23.75 23.79
CA LEU A 116 25.72 -24.89 23.66
C LEU A 116 26.47 -26.22 23.84
N LYS A 117 27.65 -26.36 23.23
CA LYS A 117 28.49 -27.56 23.36
C LYS A 117 28.89 -27.86 24.81
N LYS A 118 29.16 -26.82 25.61
CA LYS A 118 29.45 -26.94 27.04
C LYS A 118 28.23 -27.30 27.90
N LEU A 119 27.02 -27.01 27.41
CA LEU A 119 25.76 -27.33 28.08
C LEU A 119 25.24 -28.74 27.69
N GLU A 120 25.61 -29.24 26.52
CA GLU A 120 25.27 -30.61 26.06
C GLU A 120 26.18 -31.70 26.65
N ASN A 121 27.41 -31.37 27.05
CA ASN A 121 28.29 -32.23 27.84
C ASN A 121 28.55 -31.62 29.24
N PRO A 122 27.55 -31.60 30.14
CA PRO A 122 27.84 -31.39 31.54
C PRO A 122 28.56 -32.64 32.05
N GLU A 123 29.75 -32.47 32.65
CA GLU A 123 30.39 -33.56 33.43
C GLU A 123 29.41 -34.20 34.41
#